data_AF-A0A947QUB4-F1
#
_entry.id   AF-A0A947QUB4-F1
#
_cell.length_a   1.000
_cell.length_b   1.000
_cell.length_c   1.000
_cell.angle_alpha   90.00
_cell.angle_beta   90.00
_cell.angle_gamma   90.00
#
_symmetry.space_group_name_H-M   'P 1'
#
loop_
_entity.id
_entity.type
_entity.pdbx_description
1 polymer ?
#
loop_
_entity_poly.entity_id
_entity_poly.type
_entity_poly.pdbx_seq_one_letter_code
_entity_poly.pdbx_strand_id
1 'polypeptide(L)'
;MAQQPQKRLPALLAGALFITLFFTQTALAVPPPDFIFNIGSSLIQVFGVAILFASAAFSITFNYLKTKWALIRNHRPSFIAFSVILALLVSGGVALGYGQIKQNLEYNKWLKESEQYAQLDQERPLPKVKPADNSLNLLALGSTPNQIPTAENPFISNIDPSLKDEPLAQFAEDYYGAIARGDLDYAYSISKKSTSLSTFKYWYIDTTGITLDKLTIIDDRTCSLELTLYEGDKYTRYGTLMTVAFENEEPVRVASSLVRILSEGTVSEMNGTVTATNTVAINPYFQQNSDVPLSITNEDFDAILNSGRSDYIVLDARENLEYNNGHFPGALHIRYADLQAGKWIELPEDKTVFVFCWSGIRGQEVAEFLRTKNIVAVYLKGGASDWVAYGGAWEGNINFSQQYSEDRYKVIYSTNQVRNYVKDGVVLVDTREPWVYDSYHIEGSVNIPTMYIPSVDYEDAFNQVPPGSTVITVCDEYVNCFDAKITGVELESRGYTFIGRYNKPWEY
;
A
#
# COMPACT_ATOMS: atom_id res chain seq x y z
N MET A 1 -82.95 12.31 -10.61
CA MET A 1 -81.98 13.42 -10.49
C MET A 1 -81.68 13.63 -9.02
N ALA A 2 -80.40 13.79 -8.68
CA ALA A 2 -79.84 14.06 -7.35
C ALA A 2 -79.75 12.89 -6.32
N GLN A 3 -78.50 12.69 -5.88
CA GLN A 3 -77.97 12.33 -4.54
C GLN A 3 -78.18 10.93 -3.91
N GLN A 4 -77.05 10.18 -3.82
CA GLN A 4 -76.41 9.43 -2.69
C GLN A 4 -77.27 8.75 -1.58
N PRO A 5 -76.83 7.61 -0.95
CA PRO A 5 -75.54 7.53 -0.23
C PRO A 5 -74.84 6.14 0.00
N GLN A 6 -73.60 6.25 0.51
CA GLN A 6 -72.71 5.37 1.30
C GLN A 6 -73.03 3.86 1.54
N LYS A 7 -72.01 2.99 1.37
CA LYS A 7 -71.12 2.47 2.45
C LYS A 7 -70.25 1.27 2.00
N ARG A 8 -69.05 1.20 2.62
CA ARG A 8 -68.18 0.04 2.96
C ARG A 8 -66.88 -0.17 2.15
N LEU A 9 -65.77 -0.01 2.88
CA LEU A 9 -64.46 -0.68 2.75
C LEU A 9 -64.62 -2.23 2.62
N PRO A 10 -63.63 -3.02 2.12
CA PRO A 10 -62.22 -2.95 2.54
C PRO A 10 -61.10 -3.32 1.52
N ALA A 11 -59.86 -3.08 1.97
CA ALA A 11 -58.64 -3.89 1.81
C ALA A 11 -57.78 -3.87 0.51
N LEU A 12 -56.49 -3.58 0.78
CA LEU A 12 -55.24 -4.14 0.23
C LEU A 12 -54.52 -3.49 -0.97
N LEU A 13 -53.30 -3.02 -0.63
CA LEU A 13 -52.00 -3.17 -1.29
C LEU A 13 -51.62 -2.33 -2.54
N ALA A 14 -50.63 -1.48 -2.25
CA ALA A 14 -49.31 -1.34 -2.91
C ALA A 14 -49.17 -0.59 -4.25
N GLY A 15 -48.34 0.46 -4.18
CA GLY A 15 -47.20 0.60 -5.10
C GLY A 15 -47.30 1.65 -6.20
N ALA A 16 -46.82 2.86 -5.92
CA ALA A 16 -46.34 3.90 -6.86
C ALA A 16 -46.20 5.19 -6.03
N LEU A 17 -45.24 6.09 -6.15
CA LEU A 17 -44.22 6.45 -7.13
C LEU A 17 -43.40 7.55 -6.41
N PHE A 18 -42.11 7.72 -6.64
CA PHE A 18 -41.54 9.08 -6.83
C PHE A 18 -40.07 8.98 -7.28
N ILE A 19 -39.89 9.06 -8.60
CA ILE A 19 -38.69 9.62 -9.22
C ILE A 19 -39.17 10.90 -9.91
N THR A 20 -38.65 12.04 -9.47
CA THR A 20 -38.33 13.29 -10.18
C THR A 20 -37.99 14.25 -9.04
N LEU A 21 -36.80 14.86 -8.94
CA LEU A 21 -36.20 15.79 -9.88
C LEU A 21 -34.70 15.91 -9.57
N PHE A 22 -33.86 15.70 -10.59
CA PHE A 22 -32.56 16.35 -10.69
C PHE A 22 -32.77 17.71 -11.37
N PHE A 23 -32.37 18.80 -10.71
CA PHE A 23 -31.74 19.97 -11.34
C PHE A 23 -30.89 20.70 -10.29
N THR A 24 -29.63 20.92 -10.62
CA THR A 24 -28.57 21.54 -9.82
C THR A 24 -28.58 23.07 -9.90
N GLN A 25 -28.26 23.77 -8.81
CA GLN A 25 -27.30 24.90 -8.78
C GLN A 25 -26.66 25.03 -7.38
N THR A 26 -25.38 25.39 -7.36
CA THR A 26 -24.50 25.59 -6.18
C THR A 26 -24.67 26.97 -5.54
N ALA A 27 -24.69 27.04 -4.20
CA ALA A 27 -24.19 28.20 -3.43
C ALA A 27 -23.86 27.81 -1.97
N LEU A 28 -22.71 28.31 -1.50
CA LEU A 28 -22.09 28.18 -0.17
C LEU A 28 -22.94 28.77 0.98
N ALA A 29 -22.97 28.12 2.15
CA ALA A 29 -22.89 28.77 3.47
C ALA A 29 -22.86 27.75 4.63
N VAL A 30 -21.89 27.92 5.53
CA VAL A 30 -21.83 27.29 6.87
C VAL A 30 -22.94 27.87 7.77
N PRO A 31 -23.70 27.07 8.53
CA PRO A 31 -24.62 27.59 9.53
C PRO A 31 -23.93 27.90 10.89
N PRO A 32 -24.46 28.85 11.68
CA PRO A 32 -23.75 29.48 12.81
C PRO A 32 -23.72 28.63 14.09
N PRO A 33 -22.92 29.02 15.11
CA PRO A 33 -22.70 28.26 16.36
C PRO A 33 -23.95 27.95 17.20
N ASP A 34 -25.11 28.54 16.90
CA ASP A 34 -26.34 28.37 17.68
C ASP A 34 -27.15 27.11 17.33
N PHE A 35 -26.71 26.32 16.34
CA PHE A 35 -27.30 25.00 16.03
C PHE A 35 -26.74 23.87 16.92
N ILE A 36 -25.54 24.04 17.48
CA ILE A 36 -24.84 22.99 18.25
C ILE A 36 -25.40 22.86 19.68
N PHE A 37 -26.00 23.91 20.24
CA PHE A 37 -26.49 23.89 21.63
C PHE A 37 -27.95 23.42 21.81
N ASN A 38 -28.75 23.28 20.74
CA ASN A 38 -30.14 22.82 20.84
C ASN A 38 -30.35 21.31 20.57
N ILE A 39 -29.38 20.64 19.95
CA ILE A 39 -29.42 19.18 19.77
C ILE A 39 -29.03 18.44 21.07
N GLY A 40 -28.13 19.04 21.87
CA GLY A 40 -27.70 18.45 23.14
C GLY A 40 -28.83 18.29 24.18
N SER A 41 -29.75 19.25 24.27
CA SER A 41 -30.87 19.18 25.22
C SER A 41 -31.98 18.22 24.78
N SER A 42 -32.22 18.14 23.46
CA SER A 42 -33.21 17.24 22.86
C SER A 42 -32.78 15.77 22.95
N LEU A 43 -31.49 15.48 22.77
CA LEU A 43 -30.94 14.14 22.95
C LEU A 43 -31.05 13.66 24.41
N ILE A 44 -30.76 14.52 25.39
CA ILE A 44 -30.86 14.16 26.82
C ILE A 44 -32.31 13.81 27.20
N GLN A 45 -33.32 14.51 26.65
CA GLN A 45 -34.73 14.16 26.90
C GLN A 45 -35.14 12.83 26.26
N VAL A 46 -34.69 12.54 25.04
CA VAL A 46 -34.97 11.25 24.37
C VAL A 46 -34.33 10.10 25.14
N PHE A 47 -33.08 10.25 25.61
CA PHE A 47 -32.43 9.23 26.44
C PHE A 47 -33.07 9.12 27.83
N GLY A 48 -33.54 10.21 28.43
CA GLY A 48 -34.27 10.19 29.71
C GLY A 48 -35.58 9.41 29.61
N VAL A 49 -36.35 9.60 28.52
CA VAL A 49 -37.58 8.86 28.27
C VAL A 49 -37.29 7.38 28.00
N ALA A 50 -36.25 7.06 27.22
CA ALA A 50 -35.83 5.69 26.99
C ALA A 50 -35.42 4.97 28.28
N ILE A 51 -34.69 5.65 29.19
CA ILE A 51 -34.32 5.12 30.50
C ILE A 51 -35.56 4.88 31.37
N LEU A 52 -36.56 5.77 31.34
CA LEU A 52 -37.81 5.57 32.08
C LEU A 52 -38.59 4.35 31.56
N PHE A 53 -38.70 4.17 30.24
CA PHE A 53 -39.33 2.99 29.66
C PHE A 53 -38.54 1.69 29.96
N ALA A 54 -37.22 1.73 29.89
CA ALA A 54 -36.37 0.59 30.27
C ALA A 54 -36.52 0.25 31.75
N SER A 55 -36.60 1.25 32.63
CA SER A 55 -36.80 1.07 34.06
C SER A 55 -38.18 0.48 34.37
N ALA A 56 -39.23 0.94 33.68
CA ALA A 56 -40.58 0.41 33.81
C ALA A 56 -40.66 -1.04 33.29
N ALA A 57 -40.08 -1.33 32.13
CA ALA A 57 -40.02 -2.68 31.56
C ALA A 57 -39.22 -3.63 32.45
N PHE A 58 -38.10 -3.18 33.02
CA PHE A 58 -37.32 -3.94 33.98
C PHE A 58 -38.12 -4.21 35.26
N SER A 59 -38.81 -3.20 35.80
CA SER A 59 -39.61 -3.33 37.03
C SER A 59 -40.82 -4.26 36.84
N ILE A 60 -41.49 -4.20 35.68
CA ILE A 60 -42.60 -5.11 35.32
C ILE A 60 -42.06 -6.54 35.17
N THR A 61 -40.98 -6.72 34.42
CA THR A 61 -40.34 -8.04 34.23
C THR A 61 -39.84 -8.61 35.57
N PHE A 62 -39.22 -7.79 36.40
CA PHE A 62 -38.73 -8.17 37.72
C PHE A 62 -39.87 -8.53 38.66
N ASN A 63 -40.96 -7.75 38.70
CA ASN A 63 -42.13 -8.08 39.51
C ASN A 63 -42.88 -9.31 39.01
N TYR A 64 -42.96 -9.53 37.69
CA TYR A 64 -43.50 -10.75 37.08
C TYR A 64 -42.67 -11.97 37.47
N LEU A 65 -41.34 -11.87 37.37
CA LEU A 65 -40.42 -12.92 37.79
C LEU A 65 -40.49 -13.17 39.30
N LYS A 66 -40.64 -12.11 40.11
CA LYS A 66 -40.79 -12.17 41.58
C LYS A 66 -42.10 -12.81 42.02
N THR A 67 -43.22 -12.50 41.36
CA THR A 67 -44.53 -13.10 41.66
C THR A 67 -44.61 -14.56 41.23
N LYS A 68 -43.99 -14.92 40.10
CA LYS A 68 -43.85 -16.33 39.68
C LYS A 68 -42.73 -17.09 40.38
N TRP A 69 -41.87 -16.41 41.13
CA TRP A 69 -40.78 -17.00 41.90
C TRP A 69 -41.27 -17.97 42.99
N ALA A 70 -42.49 -17.77 43.50
CA ALA A 70 -43.13 -18.68 44.44
C ALA A 70 -43.60 -20.00 43.78
N LEU A 71 -43.91 -19.98 42.47
CA LEU A 71 -44.38 -21.15 41.70
C LEU A 71 -43.22 -22.02 41.16
N ILE A 72 -42.02 -21.46 41.00
CA ILE A 72 -40.85 -22.13 40.37
C ILE A 72 -39.91 -22.75 41.44
N ARG A 73 -40.34 -22.83 42.70
CA ARG A 73 -39.51 -23.25 43.84
C ARG A 73 -38.89 -24.66 43.68
N ASN A 74 -39.53 -25.56 42.93
CA ASN A 74 -39.06 -26.94 42.70
C ASN A 74 -38.12 -27.14 41.49
N HIS A 75 -37.90 -26.13 40.62
CA HIS A 75 -37.02 -26.25 39.44
C HIS A 75 -35.89 -25.20 39.40
N ARG A 76 -35.53 -24.68 40.58
CA ARG A 76 -34.50 -23.63 40.79
C ARG A 76 -33.19 -23.84 40.00
N PRO A 77 -32.54 -25.02 40.02
CA PRO A 77 -31.26 -25.16 39.32
C PRO A 77 -31.41 -25.08 37.79
N SER A 78 -32.49 -25.64 37.22
CA SER A 78 -32.73 -25.61 35.78
C SER A 78 -33.02 -24.21 35.25
N PHE A 79 -33.74 -23.40 36.02
CA PHE A 79 -34.04 -22.01 35.65
C PHE A 79 -32.82 -21.10 35.76
N ILE A 80 -31.97 -21.31 36.78
CA ILE A 80 -30.70 -20.59 36.92
C ILE A 80 -29.76 -20.97 35.77
N ALA A 81 -29.62 -22.26 35.47
CA ALA A 81 -28.80 -22.74 34.36
C ALA A 81 -29.26 -22.17 33.02
N PHE A 82 -30.57 -22.17 32.75
CA PHE A 82 -31.12 -21.58 31.53
C PHE A 82 -30.85 -20.08 31.44
N SER A 83 -30.98 -19.36 32.56
CA SER A 83 -30.72 -17.90 32.61
C SER A 83 -29.24 -17.58 32.39
N VAL A 84 -28.32 -18.38 32.93
CA VAL A 84 -26.88 -18.24 32.71
C VAL A 84 -26.51 -18.56 31.26
N ILE A 85 -27.06 -19.62 30.68
CA ILE A 85 -26.85 -19.98 29.27
C ILE A 85 -27.37 -18.87 28.36
N LEU A 86 -28.56 -18.34 28.62
CA LEU A 86 -29.12 -17.24 27.86
C LEU A 86 -28.27 -15.97 27.97
N ALA A 87 -27.76 -15.65 29.16
CA ALA A 87 -26.86 -14.52 29.37
C ALA A 87 -25.52 -14.70 28.62
N LEU A 88 -24.95 -15.91 28.62
CA LEU A 88 -23.74 -16.22 27.86
C LEU A 88 -23.97 -16.16 26.35
N LEU A 89 -25.10 -16.64 25.85
CA LEU A 89 -25.46 -16.57 24.42
C LEU A 89 -25.70 -15.13 23.97
N VAL A 90 -26.39 -14.31 24.77
CA VAL A 90 -26.60 -12.89 24.49
C VAL A 90 -25.27 -12.14 24.57
N SER A 91 -24.44 -12.40 25.58
CA SER A 91 -23.11 -11.78 25.69
C SER A 91 -22.19 -12.18 24.53
N GLY A 92 -22.22 -13.44 24.10
CA GLY A 92 -21.46 -13.93 22.95
C GLY A 92 -21.96 -13.32 21.64
N GLY A 93 -23.29 -13.26 21.44
CA GLY A 93 -23.89 -12.63 20.27
C GLY A 93 -23.62 -11.12 20.21
N VAL A 94 -23.66 -10.43 21.35
CA VAL A 94 -23.29 -9.00 21.44
C VAL A 94 -21.80 -8.81 21.22
N ALA A 95 -20.92 -9.69 21.71
CA ALA A 95 -19.48 -9.59 21.47
C ALA A 95 -19.12 -9.83 19.98
N LEU A 96 -19.72 -10.84 19.35
CA LEU A 96 -19.53 -11.13 17.93
C LEU A 96 -20.12 -10.02 17.05
N GLY A 97 -21.32 -9.54 17.39
CA GLY A 97 -21.96 -8.42 16.71
C GLY A 97 -21.22 -7.10 16.91
N TYR A 98 -20.71 -6.82 18.12
CA TYR A 98 -19.89 -5.64 18.39
C TYR A 98 -18.55 -5.70 17.67
N GLY A 99 -17.94 -6.90 17.55
CA GLY A 99 -16.76 -7.11 16.71
C GLY A 99 -17.02 -6.74 15.26
N GLN A 100 -18.05 -7.31 14.64
CA GLN A 100 -18.40 -7.02 13.24
C GLN A 100 -18.91 -5.60 13.00
N ILE A 101 -19.68 -5.03 13.92
CA ILE A 101 -20.18 -3.66 13.80
C ILE A 101 -19.06 -2.65 14.03
N LYS A 102 -18.18 -2.86 15.02
CA LYS A 102 -17.02 -1.99 15.23
C LYS A 102 -16.06 -2.07 14.04
N GLN A 103 -15.81 -3.26 13.52
CA GLN A 103 -14.98 -3.46 12.33
C GLN A 103 -15.59 -2.77 11.10
N ASN A 104 -16.91 -2.87 10.90
CA ASN A 104 -17.61 -2.14 9.84
C ASN A 104 -17.64 -0.62 10.07
N LEU A 105 -17.73 -0.15 11.31
CA LEU A 105 -17.70 1.28 11.63
C LEU A 105 -16.30 1.87 11.40
N GLU A 106 -15.25 1.17 11.82
CA GLU A 106 -13.85 1.56 11.55
C GLU A 106 -13.55 1.47 10.05
N TYR A 107 -14.04 0.43 9.35
CA TYR A 107 -13.92 0.31 7.89
C TYR A 107 -14.67 1.43 7.14
N ASN A 108 -15.87 1.79 7.58
CA ASN A 108 -16.62 2.90 6.99
C ASN A 108 -16.03 4.27 7.35
N LYS A 109 -15.44 4.40 8.54
CA LYS A 109 -14.68 5.59 8.95
C LYS A 109 -13.43 5.74 8.09
N TRP A 110 -12.69 4.65 7.89
CA TRP A 110 -11.56 4.56 6.96
C TRP A 110 -11.98 4.90 5.52
N LEU A 111 -13.07 4.32 5.00
CA LEU A 111 -13.61 4.66 3.67
C LEU A 111 -13.91 6.16 3.53
N LYS A 112 -14.49 6.76 4.57
CA LYS A 112 -14.85 8.18 4.58
C LYS A 112 -13.62 9.09 4.72
N GLU A 113 -12.61 8.66 5.48
CA GLU A 113 -11.32 9.33 5.61
C GLU A 113 -10.52 9.20 4.30
N SER A 114 -10.46 8.02 3.68
CA SER A 114 -9.87 7.78 2.35
C SER A 114 -10.58 8.55 1.24
N GLU A 115 -11.91 8.69 1.29
CA GLU A 115 -12.68 9.56 0.40
C GLU A 115 -12.36 11.05 0.65
N GLN A 116 -12.14 11.47 1.91
CA GLN A 116 -11.64 12.82 2.21
C GLN A 116 -10.21 13.05 1.73
N TYR A 117 -9.32 12.07 1.83
CA TYR A 117 -7.95 12.15 1.29
C TYR A 117 -7.96 12.19 -0.24
N ALA A 118 -8.82 11.41 -0.90
CA ALA A 118 -9.04 11.45 -2.34
C ALA A 118 -9.66 12.78 -2.82
N GLN A 119 -10.45 13.46 -1.97
CA GLN A 119 -10.98 14.80 -2.24
C GLN A 119 -9.96 15.91 -1.96
N LEU A 120 -9.10 15.77 -0.94
CA LEU A 120 -8.02 16.71 -0.65
C LEU A 120 -6.94 16.72 -1.75
N ASP A 121 -6.72 15.59 -2.42
CA ASP A 121 -5.81 15.49 -3.58
C ASP A 121 -6.41 16.15 -4.85
N GLN A 122 -7.72 16.43 -4.89
CA GLN A 122 -8.37 17.18 -5.97
C GLN A 122 -8.33 18.72 -5.78
N GLU A 123 -7.95 19.21 -4.60
CA GLU A 123 -7.89 20.66 -4.30
C GLU A 123 -6.51 21.29 -4.51
N ARG A 124 -5.47 20.51 -4.85
CA ARG A 124 -4.24 21.07 -5.43
C ARG A 124 -4.50 21.38 -6.90
N PRO A 125 -4.30 22.63 -7.37
CA PRO A 125 -4.48 22.95 -8.77
C PRO A 125 -3.36 22.29 -9.58
N LEU A 126 -3.59 21.06 -10.03
CA LEU A 126 -2.89 20.51 -11.17
C LEU A 126 -3.28 21.37 -12.39
N PRO A 127 -2.33 21.77 -13.24
CA PRO A 127 -2.67 22.46 -14.48
C PRO A 127 -3.63 21.57 -15.26
N LYS A 128 -4.69 22.17 -15.81
CA LYS A 128 -5.68 21.50 -16.66
C LYS A 128 -4.98 20.92 -17.89
N VAL A 129 -4.47 19.70 -17.79
CA VAL A 129 -4.12 18.89 -18.94
C VAL A 129 -5.46 18.39 -19.49
N LYS A 130 -5.77 18.76 -20.74
CA LYS A 130 -6.84 18.11 -21.51
C LYS A 130 -6.70 16.61 -21.32
N PRO A 131 -7.79 15.82 -21.20
CA PRO A 131 -7.65 14.37 -21.21
C PRO A 131 -6.86 14.03 -22.47
N ALA A 132 -5.62 13.56 -22.28
CA ALA A 132 -4.86 12.98 -23.36
C ALA A 132 -5.75 11.86 -23.85
N ASP A 133 -6.14 11.98 -25.12
CA ASP A 133 -6.81 10.93 -25.85
C ASP A 133 -6.14 9.61 -25.47
N ASN A 134 -6.95 8.60 -25.12
CA ASN A 134 -6.50 7.23 -24.80
C ASN A 134 -5.85 6.53 -26.01
N SER A 135 -5.36 7.30 -26.98
CA SER A 135 -4.38 6.98 -27.96
C SER A 135 -2.97 7.36 -27.46
N LEU A 136 -2.49 6.63 -26.45
CA LEU A 136 -1.10 6.11 -26.52
C LEU A 136 -1.07 5.11 -27.70
N ASN A 137 -1.37 5.61 -28.90
CA ASN A 137 -1.20 4.90 -30.15
C ASN A 137 0.27 4.60 -30.21
N LEU A 138 0.58 3.31 -30.06
CA LEU A 138 1.68 2.61 -30.69
C LEU A 138 2.77 3.57 -31.20
N LEU A 139 3.74 3.88 -30.33
CA LEU A 139 5.09 4.10 -30.85
C LEU A 139 5.37 2.89 -31.73
N ALA A 140 5.36 3.09 -33.04
CA ALA A 140 5.80 2.07 -33.97
C ALA A 140 7.23 1.71 -33.55
N LEU A 141 7.42 0.48 -33.08
CA LEU A 141 8.70 -0.03 -32.60
C LEU A 141 9.78 0.31 -33.64
N GLY A 142 10.91 0.87 -33.20
CA GLY A 142 12.09 1.00 -34.05
C GLY A 142 12.65 -0.37 -34.43
N SER A 143 13.48 -0.41 -35.48
CA SER A 143 14.28 -1.60 -35.83
C SER A 143 15.15 -2.04 -34.65
N THR A 144 15.53 -3.32 -34.60
CA THR A 144 16.53 -3.84 -33.66
C THR A 144 17.81 -2.99 -33.69
N PRO A 145 18.54 -2.86 -32.56
CA PRO A 145 19.82 -2.17 -32.53
C PRO A 145 20.74 -2.78 -33.60
N ASN A 146 21.23 -1.96 -34.53
CA ASN A 146 22.16 -2.42 -35.56
C ASN A 146 23.60 -2.57 -35.05
N GLN A 147 23.86 -2.11 -33.82
CA GLN A 147 25.18 -2.11 -33.18
C GLN A 147 25.04 -2.42 -31.69
N ILE A 148 25.86 -3.34 -31.21
CA ILE A 148 25.94 -3.73 -29.79
C ILE A 148 27.07 -2.92 -29.14
N PRO A 149 26.85 -2.32 -27.96
CA PRO A 149 27.89 -1.61 -27.22
C PRO A 149 29.08 -2.49 -26.87
N THR A 150 30.25 -1.88 -26.73
CA THR A 150 31.49 -2.56 -26.32
C THR A 150 32.09 -1.87 -25.12
N ALA A 151 33.05 -2.50 -24.45
CA ALA A 151 33.76 -1.87 -23.33
C ALA A 151 34.44 -0.54 -23.72
N GLU A 152 34.86 -0.38 -24.98
CA GLU A 152 35.47 0.86 -25.49
C GLU A 152 34.42 1.92 -25.87
N ASN A 153 33.20 1.49 -26.21
CA ASN A 153 32.08 2.36 -26.54
C ASN A 153 30.78 1.82 -25.90
N PRO A 154 30.57 2.09 -24.60
CA PRO A 154 29.46 1.50 -23.86
C PRO A 154 28.12 2.17 -24.14
N PHE A 155 28.11 3.34 -24.80
CA PHE A 155 26.89 4.04 -25.22
C PHE A 155 26.83 4.19 -26.72
N ILE A 156 25.74 3.73 -27.34
CA ILE A 156 25.50 3.92 -28.77
C ILE A 156 24.17 4.64 -28.94
N SER A 157 24.19 5.82 -29.58
CA SER A 157 22.98 6.53 -29.96
C SER A 157 22.70 6.34 -31.45
N ASN A 158 21.54 5.76 -31.75
CA ASN A 158 21.02 5.54 -33.10
C ASN A 158 19.87 6.50 -33.44
N ILE A 159 19.69 7.57 -32.65
CA ILE A 159 18.62 8.54 -32.88
C ILE A 159 18.78 9.25 -34.22
N ASP A 160 17.67 9.77 -34.74
CA ASP A 160 17.65 10.54 -35.98
C ASP A 160 18.64 11.71 -35.90
N PRO A 161 19.60 11.84 -36.84
CA PRO A 161 20.56 12.93 -36.86
C PRO A 161 19.94 14.33 -36.83
N SER A 162 18.70 14.50 -37.32
CA SER A 162 17.98 15.77 -37.26
C SER A 162 17.59 16.20 -35.85
N LEU A 163 17.58 15.29 -34.88
CA LEU A 163 17.26 15.58 -33.48
C LEU A 163 18.49 15.93 -32.64
N LYS A 164 19.71 15.89 -33.19
CA LYS A 164 20.95 16.09 -32.40
C LYS A 164 21.07 17.46 -31.73
N ASP A 165 20.45 18.48 -32.31
CA ASP A 165 20.46 19.84 -31.78
C ASP A 165 19.27 20.11 -30.85
N GLU A 166 18.36 19.14 -30.66
CA GLU A 166 17.19 19.28 -29.79
C GLU A 166 17.58 19.12 -28.31
N PRO A 167 17.21 20.05 -27.42
CA PRO A 167 17.61 20.00 -26.00
C PRO A 167 17.22 18.70 -25.29
N LEU A 168 16.03 18.17 -25.58
CA LEU A 168 15.56 16.89 -25.00
C LEU A 168 16.38 15.68 -25.48
N ALA A 169 16.89 15.73 -26.71
CA ALA A 169 17.74 14.67 -27.25
C ALA A 169 19.13 14.71 -26.61
N GLN A 170 19.73 15.89 -26.52
CA GLN A 170 21.00 16.10 -25.83
C GLN A 170 20.92 15.66 -24.37
N PHE A 171 19.87 16.08 -23.65
CA PHE A 171 19.66 15.66 -22.27
C PHE A 171 19.54 14.13 -22.13
N ALA A 172 18.79 13.48 -23.01
CA ALA A 172 18.64 12.02 -22.98
C ALA A 172 19.96 11.29 -23.30
N GLU A 173 20.71 11.74 -24.30
CA GLU A 173 22.03 11.19 -24.64
C GLU A 173 23.04 11.39 -23.51
N ASP A 174 23.04 12.55 -22.86
CA ASP A 174 23.92 12.83 -21.72
C ASP A 174 23.56 11.97 -20.51
N TYR A 175 22.28 11.87 -20.18
CA TYR A 175 21.77 11.09 -19.06
C TYR A 175 22.08 9.59 -19.21
N TYR A 176 21.64 8.96 -20.31
CA TYR A 176 21.87 7.52 -20.52
C TYR A 176 23.32 7.21 -20.90
N GLY A 177 24.00 8.15 -21.58
CA GLY A 177 25.42 8.04 -21.83
C GLY A 177 26.24 8.03 -20.54
N ALA A 178 25.88 8.85 -19.55
CA ALA A 178 26.52 8.83 -18.24
C ALA A 178 26.34 7.50 -17.53
N ILE A 179 25.11 6.96 -17.54
CA ILE A 179 24.82 5.63 -16.97
C ILE A 179 25.68 4.56 -17.65
N ALA A 180 25.69 4.52 -18.98
CA ALA A 180 26.44 3.54 -19.75
C ALA A 180 27.96 3.60 -19.50
N ARG A 181 28.50 4.80 -19.28
CA ARG A 181 29.93 5.01 -18.96
C ARG A 181 30.26 4.74 -17.49
N GLY A 182 29.27 4.41 -16.66
CA GLY A 182 29.44 4.22 -15.21
C GLY A 182 29.56 5.52 -14.41
N ASP A 183 29.29 6.68 -15.02
CA ASP A 183 29.25 7.99 -14.33
C ASP A 183 27.90 8.17 -13.60
N LEU A 184 27.65 7.27 -12.66
CA LEU A 184 26.37 7.14 -11.96
C LEU A 184 26.14 8.28 -10.96
N ASP A 185 27.21 8.91 -10.47
CA ASP A 185 27.12 10.09 -9.60
C ASP A 185 26.57 11.30 -10.37
N TYR A 186 27.08 11.54 -11.59
CA TYR A 186 26.55 12.58 -12.47
C TYR A 186 25.12 12.25 -12.91
N ALA A 187 24.87 11.04 -13.40
CA ALA A 187 23.53 10.62 -13.82
C ALA A 187 22.49 10.79 -12.69
N TYR A 188 22.84 10.38 -11.46
CA TYR A 188 22.00 10.59 -10.29
C TYR A 188 21.76 12.08 -10.01
N SER A 189 22.78 12.93 -10.17
CA SER A 189 22.70 14.37 -9.90
C SER A 189 21.64 15.09 -10.73
N ILE A 190 21.39 14.62 -11.95
CA ILE A 190 20.39 15.14 -12.91
C ILE A 190 19.15 14.21 -13.03
N SER A 191 19.02 13.21 -12.17
CA SER A 191 17.84 12.34 -12.08
C SER A 191 16.72 13.01 -11.26
N LYS A 192 15.56 12.33 -11.15
CA LYS A 192 14.47 12.73 -10.26
C LYS A 192 14.86 12.69 -8.77
N LYS A 193 15.89 11.91 -8.40
CA LYS A 193 16.31 11.63 -7.01
C LYS A 193 15.17 11.11 -6.13
N SER A 194 14.31 10.27 -6.70
CA SER A 194 13.24 9.60 -5.94
C SER A 194 13.74 8.42 -5.10
N THR A 195 15.02 8.09 -5.20
CA THR A 195 15.69 7.03 -4.43
C THR A 195 17.09 7.53 -4.02
N SER A 196 17.79 6.79 -3.18
CA SER A 196 19.17 7.08 -2.78
C SER A 196 20.17 6.91 -3.95
N LEU A 197 21.35 7.50 -3.81
CA LEU A 197 22.44 7.31 -4.77
C LEU A 197 22.90 5.84 -4.83
N SER A 198 22.91 5.13 -3.71
CA SER A 198 23.27 3.70 -3.62
C SER A 198 22.28 2.83 -4.38
N THR A 199 20.96 3.01 -4.18
CA THR A 199 19.94 2.28 -4.94
C THR A 199 20.01 2.62 -6.43
N PHE A 200 20.20 3.91 -6.76
CA PHE A 200 20.39 4.30 -8.15
C PHE A 200 21.61 3.61 -8.78
N LYS A 201 22.74 3.54 -8.06
CA LYS A 201 23.93 2.82 -8.52
C LYS A 201 23.69 1.33 -8.68
N TYR A 202 22.95 0.72 -7.76
CA TYR A 202 22.60 -0.68 -7.78
C TYR A 202 21.79 -1.06 -9.03
N TRP A 203 20.84 -0.22 -9.47
CA TRP A 203 20.05 -0.47 -10.68
C TRP A 203 20.88 -0.63 -11.96
N TYR A 204 22.08 -0.05 -11.98
CA TYR A 204 22.94 -0.03 -13.17
C TYR A 204 24.28 -0.74 -12.93
N ILE A 205 24.45 -1.43 -11.80
CA ILE A 205 25.74 -2.02 -11.42
C ILE A 205 26.22 -3.09 -12.41
N ASP A 206 25.28 -3.83 -12.99
CA ASP A 206 25.55 -4.87 -13.98
C ASP A 206 25.43 -4.36 -15.43
N THR A 207 25.16 -3.05 -15.61
CA THR A 207 25.01 -2.47 -16.95
C THR A 207 26.39 -2.38 -17.62
N THR A 208 26.56 -3.21 -18.64
CA THR A 208 27.75 -3.27 -19.51
C THR A 208 27.66 -2.35 -20.73
N GLY A 209 26.46 -1.90 -21.08
CA GLY A 209 26.26 -0.93 -22.14
C GLY A 209 24.79 -0.54 -22.34
N ILE A 210 24.57 0.54 -23.09
CA ILE A 210 23.24 1.04 -23.45
C ILE A 210 23.21 1.44 -24.92
N THR A 211 22.15 1.07 -25.63
CA THR A 211 21.78 1.71 -26.91
C THR A 211 20.58 2.62 -26.71
N LEU A 212 20.61 3.82 -27.30
CA LEU A 212 19.44 4.67 -27.49
C LEU A 212 18.99 4.52 -28.94
N ASP A 213 17.96 3.70 -29.15
CA ASP A 213 17.58 3.21 -30.47
C ASP A 213 16.64 4.14 -31.22
N LYS A 214 15.79 4.86 -30.46
CA LYS A 214 14.83 5.80 -31.02
C LYS A 214 14.49 6.88 -30.02
N LEU A 215 14.31 8.10 -30.52
CA LEU A 215 13.78 9.22 -29.77
C LEU A 215 12.65 9.88 -30.56
N THR A 216 11.57 10.25 -29.90
CA THR A 216 10.48 11.02 -30.48
C THR A 216 10.08 12.11 -29.51
N ILE A 217 10.21 13.36 -29.93
CA ILE A 217 9.75 14.52 -29.16
C ILE A 217 8.23 14.55 -29.24
N ILE A 218 7.57 14.64 -28.08
CA ILE A 218 6.11 14.69 -27.97
C ILE A 218 5.66 16.14 -27.80
N ASP A 219 6.34 16.87 -26.91
CA ASP A 219 6.13 18.29 -26.64
C ASP A 219 7.44 18.95 -26.18
N ASP A 220 7.36 20.18 -25.67
CA ASP A 220 8.50 20.99 -25.25
C ASP A 220 9.29 20.40 -24.07
N ARG A 221 8.73 19.42 -23.35
CA ARG A 221 9.33 18.86 -22.12
C ARG A 221 9.39 17.35 -22.11
N THR A 222 8.70 16.69 -23.03
CA THR A 222 8.45 15.26 -23.00
C THR A 222 8.94 14.61 -24.27
N CYS A 223 9.74 13.56 -24.12
CA CYS A 223 10.16 12.70 -25.22
C CYS A 223 9.87 11.23 -24.90
N SER A 224 9.61 10.46 -25.94
CA SER A 224 9.61 9.01 -25.88
C SER A 224 10.94 8.47 -26.35
N LEU A 225 11.45 7.48 -25.64
CA LEU A 225 12.75 6.85 -25.87
C LEU A 225 12.56 5.33 -26.03
N GLU A 226 13.31 4.73 -26.94
CA GLU A 226 13.56 3.29 -26.94
C GLU A 226 15.02 3.07 -26.58
N LEU A 227 15.27 2.32 -25.51
CA LEU A 227 16.61 2.08 -24.96
C LEU A 227 16.83 0.58 -24.80
N THR A 228 18.03 0.09 -25.06
CA THR A 228 18.41 -1.29 -24.70
C THR A 228 19.55 -1.26 -23.70
N LEU A 229 19.35 -1.86 -22.53
CA LEU A 229 20.41 -2.07 -21.55
C LEU A 229 20.98 -3.48 -21.75
N TYR A 230 22.31 -3.58 -21.67
CA TYR A 230 23.05 -4.83 -21.80
C TYR A 230 23.68 -5.19 -20.46
N GLU A 231 23.47 -6.41 -20.00
CA GLU A 231 24.01 -6.96 -18.75
C GLU A 231 24.79 -8.24 -19.09
N GLY A 232 26.02 -8.08 -19.57
CA GLY A 232 26.82 -9.19 -20.08
C GLY A 232 26.25 -9.77 -21.36
N ASP A 233 25.75 -11.00 -21.31
CA ASP A 233 25.15 -11.71 -22.46
C ASP A 233 23.63 -11.52 -22.57
N LYS A 234 23.02 -10.78 -21.64
CA LYS A 234 21.59 -10.46 -21.62
C LYS A 234 21.33 -9.04 -22.09
N TYR A 235 20.13 -8.81 -22.60
CA TYR A 235 19.63 -7.48 -22.88
C TYR A 235 18.17 -7.32 -22.42
N THR A 236 17.83 -6.10 -22.00
CA THR A 236 16.45 -5.66 -21.81
C THR A 236 16.23 -4.37 -22.59
N ARG A 237 15.21 -4.38 -23.45
CA ARG A 237 14.78 -3.21 -24.23
C ARG A 237 13.60 -2.56 -23.54
N TYR A 238 13.68 -1.25 -23.34
CA TYR A 238 12.70 -0.42 -22.67
C TYR A 238 12.10 0.61 -23.61
N GLY A 239 10.82 0.90 -23.39
CA GLY A 239 10.15 2.09 -23.89
C GLY A 239 9.98 3.04 -22.70
N THR A 240 10.51 4.24 -22.83
CA THR A 240 10.50 5.23 -21.75
C THR A 240 9.83 6.51 -22.21
N LEU A 241 8.79 6.94 -21.50
CA LEU A 241 8.26 8.29 -21.60
C LEU A 241 8.97 9.14 -20.55
N MET A 242 9.84 10.05 -20.98
CA MET A 242 10.63 10.91 -20.12
C MET A 242 10.11 12.35 -20.18
N THR A 243 9.85 12.94 -19.02
CA THR A 243 9.59 14.37 -18.88
C THR A 243 10.77 15.03 -18.16
N VAL A 244 11.26 16.12 -18.73
CA VAL A 244 12.43 16.86 -18.25
C VAL A 244 12.00 18.20 -17.66
N ALA A 245 12.59 18.57 -16.53
CA ALA A 245 12.44 19.88 -15.93
C ALA A 245 13.40 20.87 -16.58
N PHE A 246 12.93 22.09 -16.82
CA PHE A 246 13.70 23.16 -17.44
C PHE A 246 13.90 24.32 -16.48
N GLU A 247 15.08 24.93 -16.51
CA GLU A 247 15.40 26.19 -15.83
C GLU A 247 16.10 27.12 -16.84
N ASN A 248 15.60 28.34 -17.00
CA ASN A 248 16.10 29.30 -18.01
C ASN A 248 16.19 28.72 -19.43
N GLU A 249 15.15 27.98 -19.84
CA GLU A 249 15.05 27.32 -21.17
C GLU A 249 16.05 26.16 -21.40
N GLU A 250 16.81 25.76 -20.37
CA GLU A 250 17.73 24.62 -20.44
C GLU A 250 17.21 23.41 -19.65
N PRO A 251 17.33 22.18 -20.17
CA PRO A 251 16.95 20.97 -19.45
C PRO A 251 17.92 20.70 -18.29
N VAL A 252 17.41 20.58 -17.07
CA VAL A 252 18.25 20.45 -15.85
C VAL A 252 18.16 19.10 -15.16
N ARG A 253 17.01 18.42 -15.22
CA ARG A 253 16.83 17.11 -14.58
C ARG A 253 15.63 16.34 -15.11
N VAL A 254 15.63 15.03 -14.91
CA VAL A 254 14.43 14.19 -15.09
C VAL A 254 13.38 14.60 -14.07
N ALA A 255 12.20 15.03 -14.53
CA ALA A 255 11.05 15.34 -13.66
C ALA A 255 10.23 14.07 -13.37
N SER A 256 9.99 13.26 -14.41
CA SER A 256 9.32 11.97 -14.31
C SER A 256 9.73 11.06 -15.46
N SER A 257 9.59 9.75 -15.23
CA SER A 257 9.82 8.73 -16.24
C SER A 257 8.81 7.61 -16.06
N LEU A 258 8.11 7.24 -17.13
CA LEU A 258 7.30 6.02 -17.18
C LEU A 258 8.00 5.03 -18.08
N VAL A 259 8.30 3.85 -17.54
CA VAL A 259 9.09 2.82 -18.21
C VAL A 259 8.23 1.59 -18.43
N ARG A 260 8.36 0.97 -19.60
CA ARG A 260 7.84 -0.36 -19.89
C ARG A 260 8.91 -1.21 -20.56
N ILE A 261 8.90 -2.51 -20.32
CA ILE A 261 9.74 -3.45 -21.06
C ILE A 261 9.10 -3.72 -22.43
N LEU A 262 9.90 -3.66 -23.48
CA LEU A 262 9.52 -3.96 -24.87
C LEU A 262 9.90 -5.39 -25.24
N SER A 263 11.09 -5.84 -24.83
CA SER A 263 11.60 -7.19 -25.10
C SER A 263 12.83 -7.49 -24.26
N GLU A 264 13.09 -8.76 -23.98
CA GLU A 264 14.28 -9.25 -23.29
C GLU A 264 14.83 -10.48 -24.01
N GLY A 265 16.11 -10.79 -23.80
CA GLY A 265 16.71 -11.99 -24.37
C GLY A 265 18.22 -12.03 -24.20
N THR A 266 18.86 -12.92 -24.95
CA THR A 266 20.32 -12.98 -25.02
C THR A 266 20.84 -12.25 -26.25
N VAL A 267 22.03 -11.66 -26.16
CA VAL A 267 22.70 -10.96 -27.26
C VAL A 267 22.88 -11.89 -28.49
N SER A 268 23.03 -13.20 -28.25
CA SER A 268 23.14 -14.20 -29.31
C SER A 268 21.89 -14.33 -30.18
N GLU A 269 20.70 -14.12 -29.61
CA GLU A 269 19.40 -14.20 -30.30
C GLU A 269 19.07 -12.93 -31.09
N MET A 270 19.66 -11.78 -30.71
CA MET A 270 19.48 -10.50 -31.38
C MET A 270 20.06 -10.49 -32.82
N ASN A 271 21.04 -11.36 -33.11
CA ASN A 271 21.62 -11.54 -34.46
C ASN A 271 20.74 -12.37 -35.41
N GLY A 272 19.66 -12.98 -34.92
CA GLY A 272 18.61 -13.60 -35.75
C GLY A 272 17.54 -12.58 -36.13
N THR A 273 16.90 -12.74 -37.29
CA THR A 273 15.81 -11.83 -37.72
C THR A 273 14.62 -11.93 -36.76
N VAL A 274 14.60 -11.06 -35.74
CA VAL A 274 13.46 -10.91 -34.83
C VAL A 274 12.31 -10.33 -35.63
N THR A 275 11.37 -11.20 -36.01
CA THR A 275 10.13 -10.78 -36.66
C THR A 275 9.30 -10.09 -35.58
N ALA A 276 9.28 -8.77 -35.60
CA ALA A 276 8.52 -7.93 -34.69
C ALA A 276 7.00 -8.16 -34.90
N THR A 277 6.44 -9.14 -34.21
CA THR A 277 5.00 -9.17 -33.95
C THR A 277 4.70 -8.12 -32.88
N ASN A 278 4.20 -6.98 -33.33
CA ASN A 278 3.65 -5.89 -32.54
C ASN A 278 2.60 -6.40 -31.54
N THR A 279 3.02 -6.56 -30.30
CA THR A 279 2.23 -6.35 -29.09
C THR A 279 3.31 -6.15 -28.03
N VAL A 280 3.15 -5.25 -27.05
CA VAL A 280 3.83 -5.52 -25.75
C VAL A 280 3.40 -6.94 -25.46
N ALA A 281 4.34 -7.89 -25.48
CA ALA A 281 4.00 -9.27 -25.18
C ALA A 281 3.63 -9.24 -23.71
N ILE A 282 2.36 -8.89 -23.44
CA ILE A 282 1.74 -9.11 -22.15
C ILE A 282 2.02 -10.58 -21.94
N ASN A 283 2.81 -10.85 -20.91
CA ASN A 283 3.15 -12.18 -20.48
C ASN A 283 1.93 -13.09 -20.74
N PRO A 284 2.03 -14.08 -21.64
CA PRO A 284 0.88 -14.87 -22.05
C PRO A 284 0.16 -15.50 -20.87
N TYR A 285 0.92 -15.83 -19.81
CA TYR A 285 0.36 -16.30 -18.54
C TYR A 285 -0.50 -15.22 -17.87
N PHE A 286 -0.02 -13.97 -17.79
CA PHE A 286 -0.81 -12.85 -17.27
C PHE A 286 -2.05 -12.55 -18.10
N GLN A 287 -1.94 -12.54 -19.42
CA GLN A 287 -3.09 -12.30 -20.28
C GLN A 287 -4.18 -13.38 -20.12
N GLN A 288 -3.77 -14.64 -19.96
CA GLN A 288 -4.70 -15.76 -19.75
C GLN A 288 -5.31 -15.76 -18.35
N ASN A 289 -4.67 -15.11 -17.38
CA ASN A 289 -5.04 -15.14 -15.96
C ASN A 289 -5.33 -13.74 -15.39
N SER A 290 -5.60 -12.74 -16.24
CA SER A 290 -5.85 -11.35 -15.81
C SER A 290 -7.11 -11.21 -14.95
N ASP A 291 -8.04 -12.15 -15.10
CA ASP A 291 -9.33 -12.18 -14.41
C ASP A 291 -9.23 -12.80 -13.01
N VAL A 292 -8.06 -13.33 -12.62
CA VAL A 292 -7.84 -13.87 -11.28
C VAL A 292 -8.09 -12.77 -10.24
N PRO A 293 -8.90 -13.03 -9.19
CA PRO A 293 -9.19 -12.05 -8.15
C PRO A 293 -7.91 -11.49 -7.51
N LEU A 294 -7.93 -10.21 -7.10
CA LEU A 294 -6.79 -9.59 -6.40
C LEU A 294 -6.46 -10.28 -5.07
N SER A 295 -7.44 -10.97 -4.49
CA SER A 295 -7.36 -11.55 -3.15
C SER A 295 -7.90 -12.97 -3.12
N ILE A 296 -7.39 -13.78 -2.20
CA ILE A 296 -7.83 -15.17 -1.95
C ILE A 296 -8.13 -15.40 -0.47
N THR A 297 -9.06 -16.29 -0.16
CA THR A 297 -9.38 -16.71 1.21
C THR A 297 -8.41 -17.81 1.69
N ASN A 298 -8.35 -18.06 2.99
CA ASN A 298 -7.53 -19.15 3.53
C ASN A 298 -8.04 -20.52 3.02
N GLU A 299 -9.36 -20.70 2.96
CA GLU A 299 -9.99 -21.93 2.49
C GLU A 299 -9.63 -22.21 1.01
N ASP A 300 -9.73 -21.19 0.15
CA ASP A 300 -9.41 -21.33 -1.27
C ASP A 300 -7.91 -21.56 -1.49
N PHE A 301 -7.05 -20.86 -0.72
CA PHE A 301 -5.61 -21.05 -0.80
C PHE A 301 -5.20 -22.45 -0.33
N ASP A 302 -5.76 -22.95 0.77
CA ASP A 302 -5.52 -24.32 1.25
C ASP A 302 -5.99 -25.38 0.24
N ALA A 303 -7.13 -25.15 -0.43
CA ALA A 303 -7.56 -26.01 -1.53
C ALA A 303 -6.55 -26.05 -2.69
N ILE A 304 -5.89 -24.92 -3.00
CA ILE A 304 -4.81 -24.88 -4.00
C ILE A 304 -3.60 -25.69 -3.55
N LEU A 305 -3.16 -25.54 -2.29
CA LEU A 305 -2.03 -26.33 -1.74
C LEU A 305 -2.29 -27.83 -1.85
N ASN A 306 -3.52 -28.26 -1.57
CA ASN A 306 -3.91 -29.67 -1.58
C ASN A 306 -4.26 -30.21 -2.98
N SER A 307 -4.29 -29.36 -4.01
CA SER A 307 -4.63 -29.75 -5.39
C SER A 307 -3.49 -30.42 -6.15
N GLY A 308 -2.25 -30.34 -5.64
CA GLY A 308 -1.04 -30.82 -6.33
C GLY A 308 -0.57 -29.93 -7.49
N ARG A 309 -1.15 -28.73 -7.62
CA ARG A 309 -0.70 -27.69 -8.56
C ARG A 309 0.74 -27.23 -8.25
N SER A 310 1.47 -26.85 -9.29
CA SER A 310 2.85 -26.33 -9.20
C SER A 310 3.06 -25.04 -10.00
N ASP A 311 1.99 -24.48 -10.55
CA ASP A 311 1.93 -23.25 -11.36
C ASP A 311 1.78 -21.99 -10.49
N TYR A 312 2.31 -22.03 -9.26
CA TYR A 312 2.33 -20.90 -8.35
C TYR A 312 3.63 -20.84 -7.54
N ILE A 313 3.88 -19.68 -6.94
CA ILE A 313 4.83 -19.49 -5.85
C ILE A 313 4.14 -18.78 -4.69
N VAL A 314 4.74 -18.89 -3.50
CA VAL A 314 4.36 -18.08 -2.34
C VAL A 314 5.45 -17.03 -2.14
N LEU A 315 5.07 -15.77 -2.13
CA LEU A 315 5.94 -14.62 -1.91
C LEU A 315 5.66 -14.02 -0.54
N ASP A 316 6.63 -14.05 0.37
CA ASP A 316 6.55 -13.34 1.64
C ASP A 316 7.16 -11.94 1.49
N ALA A 317 6.31 -10.92 1.50
CA ALA A 317 6.69 -9.52 1.31
C ALA A 317 6.84 -8.73 2.62
N ARG A 318 6.91 -9.43 3.76
CA ARG A 318 7.13 -8.83 5.09
C ARG A 318 8.56 -8.30 5.25
N GLU A 319 8.90 -7.77 6.43
CA GLU A 319 10.29 -7.41 6.75
C GLU A 319 11.14 -8.64 7.08
N ASN A 320 12.47 -8.53 6.93
CA ASN A 320 13.43 -9.61 7.21
C ASN A 320 13.22 -10.22 8.61
N LEU A 321 13.01 -9.39 9.63
CA LEU A 321 12.77 -9.84 11.01
C LEU A 321 11.47 -10.64 11.15
N GLU A 322 10.43 -10.28 10.39
CA GLU A 322 9.16 -11.00 10.40
C GLU A 322 9.29 -12.38 9.73
N TYR A 323 9.97 -12.46 8.58
CA TYR A 323 10.23 -13.71 7.87
C TYR A 323 11.14 -14.63 8.66
N ASN A 324 12.25 -14.11 9.20
CA ASN A 324 13.22 -14.89 9.98
C ASN A 324 12.63 -15.45 11.28
N ASN A 325 11.66 -14.75 11.89
CA ASN A 325 10.96 -15.26 13.07
C ASN A 325 10.07 -16.47 12.73
N GLY A 326 9.43 -16.45 11.57
CA GLY A 326 8.70 -17.57 11.02
C GLY A 326 8.00 -17.21 9.73
N HIS A 327 7.75 -18.18 8.86
CA HIS A 327 7.23 -17.97 7.51
C HIS A 327 6.51 -19.20 6.97
N PHE A 328 5.85 -19.03 5.83
CA PHE A 328 5.25 -20.13 5.08
C PHE A 328 6.36 -21.04 4.50
N PRO A 329 6.28 -22.38 4.65
CA PRO A 329 7.32 -23.29 4.16
C PRO A 329 7.59 -23.12 2.65
N GLY A 330 8.86 -22.90 2.29
CA GLY A 330 9.28 -22.74 0.89
C GLY A 330 8.84 -21.42 0.24
N ALA A 331 8.38 -20.44 1.02
CA ALA A 331 8.09 -19.11 0.50
C ALA A 331 9.38 -18.39 0.06
N LEU A 332 9.31 -17.76 -1.11
CA LEU A 332 10.30 -16.81 -1.59
C LEU A 332 10.16 -15.51 -0.80
N HIS A 333 11.24 -15.00 -0.23
CA HIS A 333 11.22 -13.76 0.53
C HIS A 333 11.80 -12.59 -0.28
N ILE A 334 10.97 -11.60 -0.58
CA ILE A 334 11.41 -10.31 -1.13
C ILE A 334 10.55 -9.22 -0.51
N ARG A 335 11.17 -8.32 0.25
CA ARG A 335 10.48 -7.22 0.94
C ARG A 335 9.78 -6.29 -0.06
N TYR A 336 8.73 -5.61 0.38
CA TYR A 336 8.00 -4.67 -0.47
C TYR A 336 8.91 -3.56 -1.05
N ALA A 337 9.74 -2.92 -0.22
CA ALA A 337 10.68 -1.90 -0.68
C ALA A 337 11.67 -2.44 -1.74
N ASP A 338 12.12 -3.70 -1.58
CA ASP A 338 13.02 -4.34 -2.53
C ASP A 338 12.35 -4.66 -3.86
N LEU A 339 11.07 -5.08 -3.83
CA LEU A 339 10.26 -5.22 -5.03
C LEU A 339 10.10 -3.87 -5.74
N GLN A 340 9.81 -2.79 -5.01
CA GLN A 340 9.72 -1.46 -5.60
C GLN A 340 11.06 -0.97 -6.17
N ALA A 341 12.17 -1.39 -5.57
CA ALA A 341 13.52 -1.13 -6.06
C ALA A 341 13.96 -2.02 -7.24
N GLY A 342 13.09 -2.87 -7.78
CA GLY A 342 13.34 -3.59 -9.02
C GLY A 342 13.45 -5.11 -8.87
N LYS A 343 13.52 -5.68 -7.66
CA LYS A 343 13.63 -7.14 -7.47
C LYS A 343 12.40 -7.93 -7.92
N TRP A 344 11.34 -7.28 -8.35
CA TRP A 344 10.19 -7.93 -8.97
C TRP A 344 10.57 -8.72 -10.24
N ILE A 345 11.67 -8.39 -10.91
CA ILE A 345 12.21 -9.13 -12.06
C ILE A 345 12.69 -10.54 -11.70
N GLU A 346 12.92 -10.83 -10.41
CA GLU A 346 13.31 -12.15 -9.92
C GLU A 346 12.11 -13.11 -9.83
N LEU A 347 10.88 -12.57 -9.94
CA LEU A 347 9.66 -13.36 -9.84
C LEU A 347 9.37 -14.09 -11.16
N PRO A 348 8.85 -15.33 -11.09
CA PRO A 348 8.45 -16.06 -12.28
C PRO A 348 7.27 -15.38 -12.98
N GLU A 349 7.38 -15.20 -14.28
CA GLU A 349 6.30 -14.68 -15.11
C GLU A 349 5.28 -15.78 -15.46
N ASP A 350 5.67 -17.05 -15.47
CA ASP A 350 4.83 -18.19 -15.87
C ASP A 350 4.01 -18.81 -14.72
N LYS A 351 3.91 -18.12 -13.57
CA LYS A 351 3.26 -18.63 -12.36
C LYS A 351 2.42 -17.57 -11.64
N THR A 352 1.42 -18.03 -10.90
CA THR A 352 0.66 -17.19 -9.98
C THR A 352 1.48 -16.91 -8.72
N VAL A 353 1.60 -15.65 -8.32
CA VAL A 353 2.31 -15.22 -7.11
C VAL A 353 1.30 -15.00 -5.99
N PHE A 354 1.29 -15.89 -4.99
CA PHE A 354 0.50 -15.71 -3.77
C PHE A 354 1.28 -14.88 -2.75
N VAL A 355 0.81 -13.67 -2.50
CA VAL A 355 1.51 -12.70 -1.67
C VAL A 355 1.06 -12.82 -0.22
N PHE A 356 2.02 -13.11 0.65
CA PHE A 356 1.89 -13.09 2.10
C PHE A 356 2.44 -11.77 2.65
N CYS A 357 1.68 -11.19 3.58
CA CYS A 357 2.19 -10.21 4.53
C CYS A 357 1.65 -10.56 5.92
N TRP A 358 1.73 -9.65 6.91
CA TRP A 358 1.19 -9.91 8.24
C TRP A 358 -0.35 -10.03 8.27
N SER A 359 -1.06 -8.98 7.84
CA SER A 359 -2.52 -8.83 8.00
C SER A 359 -3.34 -8.75 6.69
N GLY A 360 -2.66 -8.79 5.54
CA GLY A 360 -3.24 -8.61 4.22
C GLY A 360 -3.02 -7.22 3.59
N ILE A 361 -2.79 -6.17 4.40
CA ILE A 361 -2.70 -4.77 3.91
C ILE A 361 -1.50 -4.57 2.97
N ARG A 362 -0.28 -4.82 3.46
CA ARG A 362 0.94 -4.76 2.62
C ARG A 362 0.89 -5.72 1.43
N GLY A 363 0.26 -6.88 1.62
CA GLY A 363 0.11 -7.89 0.57
C GLY A 363 -0.77 -7.38 -0.57
N GLN A 364 -1.81 -6.62 -0.27
CA GLN A 364 -2.63 -5.95 -1.29
C GLN A 364 -1.79 -4.97 -2.12
N GLU A 365 -1.04 -4.08 -1.48
CA GLU A 365 -0.20 -3.10 -2.19
C GLU A 365 0.84 -3.79 -3.09
N VAL A 366 1.48 -4.85 -2.59
CA VAL A 366 2.43 -5.67 -3.36
C VAL A 366 1.74 -6.34 -4.55
N ALA A 367 0.56 -6.94 -4.36
CA ALA A 367 -0.15 -7.60 -5.45
C ALA A 367 -0.60 -6.60 -6.53
N GLU A 368 -1.07 -5.41 -6.14
CA GLU A 368 -1.39 -4.33 -7.05
C GLU A 368 -0.15 -3.88 -7.84
N PHE A 369 0.96 -3.63 -7.14
CA PHE A 369 2.25 -3.28 -7.76
C PHE A 369 2.69 -4.32 -8.79
N LEU A 370 2.69 -5.61 -8.43
CA LEU A 370 3.11 -6.70 -9.33
C LEU A 370 2.18 -6.84 -10.55
N ARG A 371 0.88 -6.59 -10.41
CA ARG A 371 -0.05 -6.56 -11.54
C ARG A 371 0.25 -5.42 -12.51
N THR A 372 0.77 -4.28 -12.05
CA THR A 372 1.28 -3.22 -12.95
C THR A 372 2.49 -3.66 -13.77
N LYS A 373 3.16 -4.75 -13.35
CA LYS A 373 4.30 -5.38 -14.04
C LYS A 373 3.90 -6.59 -14.88
N ASN A 374 2.60 -6.81 -15.11
CA ASN A 374 2.07 -7.99 -15.81
C ASN A 374 2.45 -9.33 -15.12
N ILE A 375 2.54 -9.33 -13.79
CA ILE A 375 2.70 -10.55 -12.99
C ILE A 375 1.35 -10.88 -12.33
N VAL A 376 0.93 -12.15 -12.42
CA VAL A 376 -0.34 -12.60 -11.83
C VAL A 376 -0.15 -12.71 -10.33
N ALA A 377 -0.47 -11.65 -9.60
CA ALA A 377 -0.33 -11.63 -8.15
C ALA A 377 -1.69 -11.64 -7.43
N VAL A 378 -1.79 -12.39 -6.34
CA VAL A 378 -2.99 -12.53 -5.51
C VAL A 378 -2.57 -12.48 -4.05
N TYR A 379 -3.11 -11.56 -3.26
CA TYR A 379 -2.78 -11.49 -1.84
C TYR A 379 -3.70 -12.38 -0.99
N LEU A 380 -3.14 -12.96 0.08
CA LEU A 380 -3.94 -13.72 1.04
C LEU A 380 -4.69 -12.78 1.98
N LYS A 381 -6.02 -12.87 2.02
CA LYS A 381 -6.85 -12.09 2.95
C LYS A 381 -6.49 -12.44 4.39
N GLY A 382 -6.29 -11.43 5.23
CA GLY A 382 -5.88 -11.62 6.62
C GLY A 382 -4.40 -12.00 6.81
N GLY A 383 -3.66 -12.23 5.73
CA GLY A 383 -2.23 -12.51 5.72
C GLY A 383 -1.82 -13.73 6.56
N ALA A 384 -0.57 -13.73 6.99
CA ALA A 384 0.02 -14.77 7.82
C ALA A 384 -0.70 -14.96 9.17
N SER A 385 -1.19 -13.86 9.75
CA SER A 385 -1.92 -13.90 11.03
C SER A 385 -3.15 -14.80 10.94
N ASP A 386 -4.00 -14.56 9.95
CA ASP A 386 -5.23 -15.34 9.79
C ASP A 386 -4.94 -16.73 9.23
N TRP A 387 -3.93 -16.90 8.37
CA TRP A 387 -3.49 -18.20 7.86
C TRP A 387 -3.10 -19.17 8.99
N VAL A 388 -2.30 -18.70 9.95
CA VAL A 388 -1.91 -19.55 11.09
C VAL A 388 -3.08 -19.78 12.04
N ALA A 389 -3.95 -18.79 12.24
CA ALA A 389 -5.17 -18.97 13.03
C ALA A 389 -6.13 -19.99 12.40
N TYR A 390 -6.15 -20.09 11.07
CA TYR A 390 -6.87 -21.10 10.30
C TYR A 390 -6.29 -22.51 10.47
N GLY A 391 -5.06 -22.64 10.97
CA GLY A 391 -4.35 -23.91 11.11
C GLY A 391 -3.45 -24.26 9.91
N GLY A 392 -3.14 -23.27 9.07
CA GLY A 392 -2.27 -23.43 7.93
C GLY A 392 -0.82 -23.74 8.30
N ALA A 393 -0.07 -24.29 7.33
CA ALA A 393 1.34 -24.63 7.52
C ALA A 393 2.20 -23.38 7.79
N TRP A 394 3.10 -23.51 8.77
CA TRP A 394 3.98 -22.42 9.21
C TRP A 394 5.28 -22.98 9.82
N GLU A 395 6.42 -22.38 9.48
CA GLU A 395 7.71 -22.68 10.08
C GLU A 395 8.12 -21.55 11.03
N GLY A 396 8.71 -21.90 12.17
CA GLY A 396 9.10 -20.91 13.19
C GLY A 396 7.91 -20.38 14.00
N ASN A 397 8.03 -19.14 14.47
CA ASN A 397 7.06 -18.51 15.35
C ASN A 397 6.29 -17.40 14.61
N ILE A 398 4.96 -17.49 14.60
CA ILE A 398 4.11 -16.43 14.03
C ILE A 398 4.06 -15.19 14.94
N ASN A 399 4.24 -15.37 16.25
CA ASN A 399 3.99 -14.32 17.22
C ASN A 399 5.25 -13.53 17.51
N PHE A 400 5.51 -12.50 16.68
CA PHE A 400 6.59 -11.55 16.89
C PHE A 400 6.56 -10.92 18.30
N SER A 401 5.36 -10.72 18.88
CA SER A 401 5.23 -10.17 20.23
C SER A 401 5.58 -11.14 21.35
N GLN A 402 5.57 -12.46 21.10
CA GLN A 402 6.11 -13.44 22.05
C GLN A 402 7.64 -13.48 22.02
N GLN A 403 8.24 -13.40 20.82
CA GLN A 403 9.69 -13.31 20.69
C GLN A 403 10.22 -12.02 21.35
N TYR A 404 9.60 -10.89 21.08
CA TYR A 404 9.95 -9.58 21.64
C TYR A 404 8.97 -9.18 22.73
N SER A 405 9.01 -9.95 23.84
CA SER A 405 8.07 -9.84 24.96
C SER A 405 8.55 -8.95 26.12
N GLU A 406 9.79 -8.48 26.08
CA GLU A 406 10.32 -7.57 27.09
C GLU A 406 9.58 -6.22 27.09
N ASP A 407 9.51 -5.56 28.25
CA ASP A 407 8.69 -4.35 28.44
C ASP A 407 9.05 -3.25 27.44
N ARG A 408 10.33 -3.08 27.12
CA ARG A 408 10.81 -2.07 26.15
C ARG A 408 10.13 -2.15 24.78
N TYR A 409 9.78 -3.35 24.31
CA TYR A 409 9.10 -3.52 23.01
C TYR A 409 7.59 -3.27 23.06
N LYS A 410 7.02 -3.14 24.27
CA LYS A 410 5.60 -2.91 24.52
C LYS A 410 5.30 -1.47 24.90
N VAL A 411 6.27 -0.76 25.45
CA VAL A 411 6.09 0.61 25.94
C VAL A 411 5.79 1.58 24.80
N ILE A 412 4.76 2.40 25.02
CA ILE A 412 4.44 3.59 24.25
C ILE A 412 4.48 4.77 25.22
N TYR A 413 5.35 5.74 24.97
CA TYR A 413 5.55 6.90 25.84
C TYR A 413 4.54 8.01 25.55
N SER A 414 4.19 8.76 26.60
CA SER A 414 3.45 10.01 26.46
C SER A 414 4.36 11.15 25.96
N THR A 415 3.77 12.16 25.34
CA THR A 415 4.45 13.37 24.85
C THR A 415 5.38 14.00 25.90
N ASN A 416 4.94 14.10 27.17
CA ASN A 416 5.76 14.67 28.24
C ASN A 416 6.98 13.79 28.60
N GLN A 417 6.84 12.46 28.55
CA GLN A 417 7.96 11.56 28.77
C GLN A 417 8.97 11.66 27.63
N VAL A 418 8.50 11.68 26.38
CA VAL A 418 9.35 11.83 25.19
C VAL A 418 10.14 13.14 25.25
N ARG A 419 9.48 14.27 25.57
CA ARG A 419 10.16 15.57 25.76
C ARG A 419 11.25 15.54 26.84
N ASN A 420 11.08 14.74 27.90
CA ASN A 420 12.13 14.58 28.92
C ASN A 420 13.28 13.71 28.42
N TYR A 421 12.98 12.58 27.77
CA TYR A 421 14.00 11.71 27.18
C TYR A 421 14.84 12.43 26.12
N VAL A 422 14.23 13.25 25.27
CA VAL A 422 14.96 14.05 24.27
C VAL A 422 15.90 15.04 24.94
N LYS A 423 15.51 15.66 26.07
CA LYS A 423 16.41 16.51 26.86
C LYS A 423 17.58 15.74 27.47
N ASP A 424 17.38 14.47 27.78
CA ASP A 424 18.41 13.56 28.29
C ASP A 424 19.27 12.95 27.18
N GLY A 425 19.07 13.36 25.92
CA GLY A 425 19.89 12.94 24.77
C GLY A 425 19.39 11.70 24.02
N VAL A 426 18.14 11.27 24.25
CA VAL A 426 17.51 10.20 23.46
C VAL A 426 17.21 10.68 22.05
N VAL A 427 17.56 9.87 21.05
CA VAL A 427 17.33 10.15 19.64
C VAL A 427 15.96 9.62 19.22
N LEU A 428 15.21 10.43 18.46
CA LEU A 428 13.94 10.00 17.88
C LEU A 428 14.19 9.47 16.48
N VAL A 429 13.73 8.25 16.22
CA VAL A 429 13.77 7.62 14.89
C VAL A 429 12.35 7.55 14.36
N ASP A 430 12.02 8.40 13.40
CA ASP A 430 10.70 8.47 12.81
C ASP A 430 10.55 7.43 11.70
N THR A 431 9.62 6.50 11.88
CA THR A 431 9.41 5.38 10.94
C THR A 431 8.19 5.61 10.05
N ARG A 432 7.59 6.81 10.12
CA ARG A 432 6.51 7.22 9.22
C ARG A 432 7.05 7.44 7.81
N GLU A 433 6.12 7.46 6.87
CA GLU A 433 6.40 7.58 5.45
C GLU A 433 7.19 8.86 5.14
N PRO A 434 8.12 8.83 4.15
CA PRO A 434 8.96 9.98 3.84
C PRO A 434 8.19 11.27 3.57
N TRP A 435 7.06 11.18 2.84
CA TRP A 435 6.24 12.35 2.52
C TRP A 435 5.50 12.92 3.75
N VAL A 436 5.18 12.08 4.73
CA VAL A 436 4.62 12.53 6.01
C VAL A 436 5.70 13.26 6.79
N TYR A 437 6.90 12.67 6.88
CA TYR A 437 8.06 13.28 7.52
C TYR A 437 8.43 14.64 6.92
N ASP A 438 8.48 14.74 5.59
CA ASP A 438 8.79 15.98 4.87
C ASP A 438 7.73 17.07 5.11
N SER A 439 6.47 16.67 5.26
CA SER A 439 5.38 17.62 5.54
C SER A 439 5.43 18.15 6.97
N TYR A 440 5.73 17.28 7.95
CA TYR A 440 5.87 17.61 9.36
C TYR A 440 6.58 16.47 10.12
N HIS A 441 7.58 16.86 10.89
CA HIS A 441 8.31 15.97 11.78
C HIS A 441 8.77 16.71 13.05
N ILE A 442 9.28 15.92 14.00
CA ILE A 442 9.85 16.45 15.24
C ILE A 442 11.27 16.92 14.95
N GLU A 443 11.59 18.17 15.28
CA GLU A 443 12.93 18.70 15.06
C GLU A 443 14.01 17.81 15.72
N GLY A 444 15.02 17.43 14.93
CA GLY A 444 16.11 16.56 15.38
C GLY A 444 15.82 15.05 15.32
N SER A 445 14.63 14.63 14.86
CA SER A 445 14.41 13.21 14.54
C SER A 445 15.16 12.79 13.28
N VAL A 446 15.32 11.47 13.09
CA VAL A 446 15.89 10.85 11.89
C VAL A 446 14.82 9.97 11.24
N ASN A 447 14.55 10.11 9.94
CA ASN A 447 13.54 9.30 9.26
C ASN A 447 14.13 7.97 8.78
N ILE A 448 13.64 6.85 9.33
CA ILE A 448 13.98 5.49 8.90
C ILE A 448 12.70 4.66 8.74
N PRO A 449 11.97 4.85 7.63
CA PRO A 449 10.79 4.05 7.30
C PRO A 449 11.24 2.72 6.66
N THR A 450 11.47 1.69 7.47
CA THR A 450 11.98 0.40 7.00
C THR A 450 11.14 -0.19 5.88
N MET A 451 9.81 -0.03 5.94
CA MET A 451 8.88 -0.49 4.89
C MET A 451 9.09 0.17 3.51
N TYR A 452 9.74 1.33 3.44
CA TYR A 452 9.94 2.11 2.21
C TYR A 452 11.42 2.26 1.81
N ILE A 453 12.33 1.68 2.59
CA ILE A 453 13.78 1.70 2.31
C ILE A 453 14.21 0.31 1.81
N PRO A 454 14.77 0.20 0.60
CA PRO A 454 15.30 -1.07 0.10
C PRO A 454 16.38 -1.63 1.02
N SER A 455 16.53 -2.96 1.09
CA SER A 455 17.51 -3.63 1.95
C SER A 455 18.95 -3.18 1.68
N VAL A 456 19.25 -2.82 0.43
CA VAL A 456 20.57 -2.31 0.04
C VAL A 456 20.91 -0.97 0.71
N ASP A 457 19.90 -0.20 1.12
CA ASP A 457 20.04 1.12 1.73
C ASP A 457 19.95 1.09 3.26
N TYR A 458 19.78 -0.09 3.87
CA TYR A 458 19.62 -0.20 5.32
C TYR A 458 20.82 0.37 6.08
N GLU A 459 22.05 0.01 5.69
CA GLU A 459 23.24 0.49 6.38
C GLU A 459 23.33 2.02 6.36
N ASP A 460 23.10 2.65 5.20
CA ASP A 460 23.13 4.10 5.06
C ASP A 460 21.99 4.76 5.85
N ALA A 461 20.80 4.16 5.88
CA ALA A 461 19.67 4.66 6.67
C ALA A 461 19.96 4.60 8.18
N PHE A 462 20.40 3.45 8.69
CA PHE A 462 20.67 3.27 10.12
C PHE A 462 21.91 4.03 10.60
N ASN A 463 22.90 4.30 9.74
CA ASN A 463 24.08 5.11 10.08
C ASN A 463 23.77 6.61 10.26
N GLN A 464 22.57 7.07 9.90
CA GLN A 464 22.11 8.43 10.22
C GLN A 464 21.87 8.62 11.72
N VAL A 465 21.63 7.54 12.47
CA VAL A 465 21.50 7.58 13.93
C VAL A 465 22.90 7.56 14.55
N PRO A 466 23.23 8.47 15.49
CA PRO A 466 24.56 8.47 16.11
C PRO A 466 24.86 7.12 16.79
N PRO A 467 26.00 6.46 16.51
CA PRO A 467 26.29 5.12 17.02
C PRO A 467 26.18 4.99 18.54
N GLY A 468 25.53 3.91 19.01
CA GLY A 468 25.34 3.65 20.44
C GLY A 468 24.28 4.52 21.13
N SER A 469 23.51 5.30 20.36
CA SER A 469 22.42 6.11 20.90
C SER A 469 21.33 5.27 21.58
N THR A 470 20.72 5.86 22.60
CA THR A 470 19.41 5.43 23.10
C THR A 470 18.32 6.00 22.20
N VAL A 471 17.38 5.16 21.76
CA VAL A 471 16.41 5.51 20.71
C VAL A 471 14.96 5.24 21.12
N ILE A 472 14.08 6.15 20.71
CA ILE A 472 12.63 5.97 20.69
C ILE A 472 12.17 6.02 19.23
N THR A 473 11.41 5.03 18.78
CA THR A 473 10.83 5.07 17.42
C THR A 473 9.49 5.81 17.41
N VAL A 474 9.24 6.62 16.38
CA VAL A 474 8.05 7.46 16.23
C VAL A 474 7.13 6.87 15.15
N CYS A 475 5.83 6.84 15.45
CA CYS A 475 4.76 6.37 14.57
C CYS A 475 3.46 7.18 14.81
N ASP A 476 2.43 6.94 14.03
CA ASP A 476 1.11 7.59 14.15
C ASP A 476 -0.06 6.61 14.00
N GLU A 477 0.07 5.62 13.12
CA GLU A 477 -0.96 4.63 12.82
C GLU A 477 -0.62 3.21 13.29
N TYR A 478 -1.59 2.29 13.23
CA TYR A 478 -1.40 0.91 13.65
C TYR A 478 -0.29 0.19 12.85
N VAL A 479 -0.28 0.35 11.51
CA VAL A 479 0.72 -0.26 10.62
C VAL A 479 2.10 0.34 10.90
N ASN A 480 2.18 1.68 10.90
CA ASN A 480 3.42 2.40 11.18
C ASN A 480 3.96 2.13 12.59
N CYS A 481 3.10 1.91 13.58
CA CYS A 481 3.56 1.55 14.93
C CYS A 481 4.03 0.09 15.05
N PHE A 482 3.59 -0.80 14.17
CA PHE A 482 4.18 -2.13 14.05
C PHE A 482 5.54 -2.06 13.35
N ASP A 483 5.66 -1.29 12.26
CA ASP A 483 6.95 -1.01 11.61
C ASP A 483 7.93 -0.37 12.60
N ALA A 484 7.52 0.64 13.36
CA ALA A 484 8.31 1.26 14.42
C ALA A 484 8.84 0.26 15.46
N LYS A 485 8.11 -0.83 15.71
CA LYS A 485 8.58 -1.90 16.59
C LYS A 485 9.68 -2.71 15.91
N ILE A 486 9.50 -3.06 14.64
CA ILE A 486 10.49 -3.77 13.82
C ILE A 486 11.77 -2.95 13.69
N THR A 487 11.67 -1.67 13.32
CA THR A 487 12.81 -0.75 13.24
C THR A 487 13.53 -0.63 14.58
N GLY A 488 12.80 -0.60 15.70
CA GLY A 488 13.37 -0.59 17.04
C GLY A 488 14.19 -1.84 17.37
N VAL A 489 13.70 -3.02 16.97
CA VAL A 489 14.44 -4.29 17.12
C VAL A 489 15.66 -4.33 16.20
N GLU A 490 15.54 -3.82 14.97
CA GLU A 490 16.65 -3.75 14.02
C GLU A 490 17.74 -2.77 14.51
N LEU A 491 17.36 -1.63 15.10
CA LEU A 491 18.31 -0.73 15.76
C LEU A 491 19.04 -1.46 16.91
N GLU A 492 18.33 -2.22 17.73
CA GLU A 492 18.97 -2.93 18.83
C GLU A 492 19.98 -4.00 18.36
N SER A 493 19.66 -4.72 17.28
CA SER A 493 20.59 -5.70 16.68
C SER A 493 21.87 -5.04 16.17
N ARG A 494 21.82 -3.74 15.86
CA ARG A 494 22.93 -2.89 15.39
C ARG A 494 23.67 -2.16 16.52
N GLY A 495 23.35 -2.44 17.78
CA GLY A 495 24.05 -1.90 18.95
C GLY A 495 23.49 -0.59 19.51
N TYR A 496 22.30 -0.17 19.07
CA TYR A 496 21.57 0.94 19.69
C TYR A 496 20.76 0.45 20.92
N THR A 497 20.40 1.36 21.83
CA THR A 497 19.54 1.02 22.98
C THR A 497 18.10 1.43 22.71
N PHE A 498 17.27 0.50 22.24
CA PHE A 498 15.85 0.75 21.99
C PHE A 498 15.04 0.72 23.30
N ILE A 499 14.31 1.80 23.60
CA ILE A 499 13.59 1.92 24.89
C ILE A 499 12.07 2.04 24.78
N GLY A 500 11.51 2.13 23.56
CA GLY A 500 10.07 2.16 23.34
C GLY A 500 9.65 3.01 22.14
N ARG A 501 8.34 3.18 21.99
CA ARG A 501 7.72 3.91 20.87
C ARG A 501 7.03 5.18 21.32
N TYR A 502 6.78 6.08 20.38
CA TYR A 502 5.95 7.27 20.54
C TYR A 502 4.94 7.36 19.38
N ASN A 503 3.64 7.36 19.70
CA ASN A 503 2.58 7.24 18.69
C ASN A 503 1.74 8.51 18.48
N LYS A 504 2.22 9.66 18.96
CA LYS A 504 1.48 10.93 18.89
C LYS A 504 2.33 12.12 18.45
N PRO A 505 3.08 12.03 17.35
CA PRO A 505 4.03 13.05 16.94
C PRO A 505 3.41 14.45 16.86
N TRP A 506 2.16 14.58 16.41
CA TRP A 506 1.46 15.87 16.31
C TRP A 506 1.19 16.59 17.65
N GLU A 507 1.33 15.90 18.80
CA GLU A 507 1.23 16.53 20.12
C GLU A 507 2.57 17.11 20.61
N TYR A 508 3.68 16.76 19.96
CA TYR A 508 5.03 17.21 20.31
C TYR A 508 5.23 18.67 19.93
#